data_AF-A0A7W3D9Z3-F1
#
_entry.id   AF-A0A7W3D9Z3-F1
#
_cell.length_a   1.000
_cell.length_b   1.000
_cell.length_c   1.000
_cell.angle_alpha   90.00
_cell.angle_beta   90.00
_cell.angle_gamma   90.00
#
_symmetry.space_group_name_H-M   'P 1'
#
loop_
_entity.id
_entity.type
_entity.pdbx_description
1 polymer ?
#
loop_
_entity_poly.entity_id
_entity_poly.type
_entity_poly.pdbx_seq_one_letter_code
_entity_poly.pdbx_strand_id
1 'polypeptide(L)' 'MIIASQRHTAQTFPGLSIEHGQIRQYGKPRSVAMNGRGIHQTSLRTAEGKVITLPVCRLFDREA' A
#
# COMPACT_ATOMS: atom_id res chain seq x y z
N MET A 1 8.75 -15.54 -25.39
CA MET A 1 9.44 -15.34 -24.09
C MET A 1 8.37 -15.12 -23.04
N ILE A 2 8.05 -16.14 -22.24
CA ILE A 2 7.13 -15.96 -21.11
C ILE A 2 7.96 -15.32 -20.00
N ILE A 3 7.84 -14.00 -19.85
CA ILE A 3 8.42 -13.29 -18.70
C ILE A 3 7.58 -13.75 -17.51
N ALA A 4 8.09 -14.70 -16.74
CA ALA A 4 7.56 -15.00 -15.43
C ALA A 4 7.51 -13.68 -14.68
N SER A 5 6.31 -13.13 -14.50
CA SER A 5 6.11 -11.94 -13.68
C SER A 5 6.77 -12.26 -12.35
N GLN A 6 7.87 -11.57 -12.06
CA GLN A 6 8.53 -11.67 -10.77
C GLN A 6 7.41 -11.57 -9.74
N ARG A 7 7.22 -12.64 -8.95
CA ARG A 7 6.38 -12.58 -7.76
C ARG A 7 6.92 -11.39 -6.98
N HIS A 8 6.20 -10.26 -7.03
CA HIS A 8 6.48 -9.13 -6.16
C HIS A 8 6.61 -9.75 -4.78
N THR A 9 7.80 -9.68 -4.21
CA THR A 9 8.03 -10.01 -2.80
C THR A 9 6.90 -9.35 -2.04
N ALA A 10 6.14 -10.15 -1.28
CA ALA A 10 4.93 -9.69 -0.61
C ALA A 10 5.29 -8.52 0.30
N GLN A 11 5.13 -7.30 -0.22
CA GLN A 11 5.60 -6.11 0.45
C GLN A 11 4.74 -5.96 1.70
N THR A 12 5.41 -6.08 2.84
CA THR A 12 4.72 -6.08 4.13
C THR A 12 4.82 -4.69 4.74
N PHE A 13 3.67 -4.17 5.16
CA PHE A 13 3.53 -2.88 5.81
C PHE A 13 3.11 -3.14 7.26
N PRO A 14 4.05 -3.23 8.21
CA PRO A 14 3.69 -3.55 9.58
C PRO A 14 2.87 -2.41 10.20
N GLY A 15 1.96 -2.79 11.11
CA GLY A 15 1.04 -1.86 11.75
C GLY A 15 0.01 -1.22 10.82
N LEU A 16 -0.10 -1.67 9.55
CA LEU A 16 -1.16 -1.27 8.65
C LEU A 16 -2.50 -1.80 9.17
N SER A 17 -3.47 -0.90 9.35
CA SER A 17 -4.87 -1.27 9.54
C SER A 17 -5.76 -0.42 8.63
N ILE A 18 -6.85 -1.01 8.15
CA ILE A 18 -7.84 -0.34 7.32
C ILE A 18 -9.18 -0.50 8.04
N GLU A 19 -9.63 0.58 8.68
CA GLU A 19 -10.81 0.56 9.55
C GLU A 19 -11.73 1.71 9.17
N HIS A 20 -13.01 1.43 8.94
CA HIS A 20 -14.03 2.42 8.59
C HIS A 20 -13.63 3.35 7.43
N GLY A 21 -12.96 2.81 6.40
CA GLY A 21 -12.48 3.57 5.25
C GLY A 21 -11.23 4.43 5.52
N GLN A 22 -10.64 4.35 6.72
CA GLN A 22 -9.39 5.04 7.06
C GLN A 22 -8.21 4.08 7.00
N ILE A 23 -7.18 4.48 6.26
CA ILE A 23 -5.90 3.79 6.25
C ILE A 23 -5.09 4.32 7.44
N ARG A 24 -4.66 3.43 8.33
CA ARG A 24 -3.80 3.73 9.48
C ARG A 24 -2.51 2.96 9.39
N GLN A 25 -1.44 3.51 9.96
CA GLN A 25 -0.21 2.78 10.22
C GLN A 25 0.31 3.09 11.62
N TYR A 26 0.50 2.06 12.46
CA TYR A 26 0.85 2.21 13.87
C TYR A 26 -0.10 3.16 14.62
N GLY A 27 -1.41 3.01 14.39
CA GLY A 27 -2.45 3.88 14.95
C GLY A 27 -2.53 5.29 14.36
N LYS A 28 -1.58 5.69 13.50
CA LYS A 28 -1.56 7.02 12.89
C LYS A 28 -2.30 7.01 11.54
N PRO A 29 -3.21 7.95 11.29
CA PRO A 29 -3.88 8.07 9.99
C PRO A 29 -2.87 8.31 8.87
N ARG A 30 -3.11 7.69 7.71
CA ARG A 30 -2.35 7.91 6.48
C ARG A 30 -3.21 8.67 5.49
N SER A 31 -2.66 9.75 4.95
CA SER A 31 -3.36 10.53 3.93
C SER A 31 -3.44 9.73 2.63
N VAL A 32 -4.55 9.93 1.93
CA VAL A 32 -4.77 9.44 0.57
C VAL A 32 -4.82 10.66 -0.34
N ALA A 33 -3.97 10.66 -1.36
CA ALA A 33 -3.95 11.70 -2.37
C ALA A 33 -4.24 11.09 -3.75
N MET A 34 -4.87 11.85 -4.62
CA MET A 34 -5.11 11.44 -6.00
C MET A 34 -4.05 12.06 -6.90
N ASN A 35 -3.39 11.25 -7.73
CA ASN A 35 -2.46 11.78 -8.72
C ASN A 35 -3.21 12.30 -9.97
N GLY A 36 -2.49 12.94 -10.90
CA GLY A 36 -3.08 13.51 -12.12
C GLY A 36 -3.74 12.50 -13.07
N ARG A 37 -3.62 11.19 -12.81
CA ARG A 37 -4.28 10.12 -13.56
C ARG A 37 -5.54 9.59 -12.86
N GLY A 38 -5.98 10.22 -11.77
CA GLY A 38 -7.14 9.77 -11.01
C GLY A 38 -6.87 8.57 -10.09
N ILE A 39 -5.62 8.20 -9.84
CA ILE A 39 -5.27 7.06 -8.99
C ILE A 39 -5.10 7.55 -7.55
N HIS A 40 -5.88 7.00 -6.63
CA HIS A 40 -5.69 7.19 -5.20
C HIS A 40 -4.44 6.46 -4.72
N GLN A 41 -3.54 7.18 -4.07
CA GLN A 41 -2.27 6.67 -3.56
C GLN A 41 -2.12 7.03 -2.09
N THR A 42 -1.42 6.19 -1.34
CA THR A 42 -1.02 6.46 0.03
C THR A 42 0.46 6.12 0.22
N SER A 43 1.10 6.76 1.19
CA SER A 43 2.48 6.46 1.55
C SER A 43 2.50 5.59 2.81
N LEU A 44 3.20 4.46 2.77
CA LEU A 44 3.36 3.54 3.89
C LEU A 44 4.84 3.28 4.17
N ARG A 45 5.14 2.97 5.42
CA ARG A 45 6.45 2.52 5.85
C ARG A 45 6.56 1.00 5.71
N THR A 46 7.62 0.51 5.09
CA THR A 46 7.91 -0.91 4.97
C THR A 46 8.55 -1.46 6.26
N ALA A 47 8.69 -2.77 6.37
CA ALA A 47 9.39 -3.41 7.49
C ALA A 47 10.85 -2.93 7.62
N GLU A 48 11.50 -2.58 6.50
CA GLU A 48 12.87 -2.06 6.43
C GLU A 48 12.94 -0.56 6.77
N GLY A 49 11.82 0.07 7.15
CA GLY A 49 11.76 1.48 7.53
C GLY A 49 11.67 2.46 6.35
N LYS A 50 11.68 1.98 5.10
CA LYS A 50 11.53 2.83 3.91
C LYS A 50 10.10 3.32 3.77
N VAL A 51 9.91 4.58 3.37
CA VAL A 51 8.59 5.07 2.96
C VAL A 51 8.42 4.89 1.46
N ILE A 52 7.32 4.28 1.05
CA ILE A 52 6.95 4.16 -0.35
C ILE A 52 5.53 4.66 -0.58
N THR A 53 5.28 5.21 -1.77
CA THR A 53 3.94 5.62 -2.21
C THR A 53 3.40 4.57 -3.18
N LEU A 54 2.21 4.05 -2.90
CA LEU A 54 1.57 3.01 -3.69
C LEU A 54 0.09 3.32 -3.93
N PRO A 55 -0.49 2.81 -5.03
CA PRO A 55 -1.94 2.83 -5.24
C PRO A 55 -2.67 2.15 -4.09
N VAL A 56 -3.77 2.75 -3.64
CA VAL A 56 -4.60 2.22 -2.54
C VAL A 56 -5.18 0.85 -2.88
N CYS A 57 -5.52 0.60 -4.16
CA CYS A 57 -6.02 -0.71 -4.60
C CYS A 57 -5.07 -1.87 -4.28
N ARG A 58 -3.75 -1.64 -4.31
CA ARG A 58 -2.74 -2.67 -3.99
C ARG A 58 -2.73 -3.09 -2.52
N LEU A 59 -3.42 -2.37 -1.64
CA LEU A 59 -3.57 -2.76 -0.24
C LEU A 59 -4.62 -3.86 -0.05
N PHE A 60 -5.56 -3.99 -1.01
CA PHE A 60 -6.67 -4.95 -0.95
C PHE A 60 -6.40 -6.23 -1.75
N ASP A 61 -5.39 -6.25 -2.62
CA ASP A 61 -4.97 -7.45 -3.38
C ASP A 61 -4.44 -8.60 -2.50
N ARG A 62 -4.43 -8.45 -1.16
CA ARG A 62 -3.91 -9.43 -0.20
C ARG A 62 -5.01 -10.27 0.50
N GLU A 63 -6.28 -10.03 0.22
CA GLU A 63 -7.44 -10.69 0.86
C GLU A 63 -8.24 -11.55 -0.13
N ALA A 64 -7.58 -12.42 -0.91
CA ALA A 64 -8.23 -13.42 -1.77
C ALA A 64 -7.48 -14.76 -1.75
#